data_AF-X1VIP6-F1
#
_entry.id   AF-X1VIP6-F1
#
_cell.length_a   1.000
_cell.length_b   1.000
_cell.length_c   1.000
_cell.angle_alpha   90.00
_cell.angle_beta   90.00
_cell.angle_gamma   90.00
#
_symmetry.space_group_name_H-M   'P 1'
#
loop_
_entity.id
_entity.type
_entity.pdbx_description
1 polymer ?
#
loop_
_entity_poly.entity_id
_entity_poly.type
_entity_poly.pdbx_seq_one_letter_code
_entity_poly.pdbx_strand_id
1 'polypeptide(L)'
;MIKEGEIEKVESKYYEYPQTKYLPLRKANLSELKANEIKLVDDVLIRLSDMTAAQISEYSHNDVPWLTTEDGKVIEYESVFYRTPSYSVREYVEDIPRNFSPS
;
A
#
# COMPACT_ATOMS: atom_id res chain seq x y z
N MET A 1 16.21 10.97 8.28
CA MET A 1 15.04 11.19 9.16
C MET A 1 15.41 11.46 10.63
N ILE A 2 15.77 10.48 11.50
CA ILE A 2 16.08 10.77 12.93
C ILE A 2 17.30 11.67 13.10
N LYS A 3 18.43 11.31 12.48
CA LYS A 3 19.68 12.10 12.55
C LYS A 3 19.54 13.50 11.95
N GLU A 4 18.57 13.67 11.05
CA GLU A 4 18.26 14.93 10.37
C GLU A 4 17.21 15.76 11.13
N GLY A 5 16.72 15.28 12.28
CA GLY A 5 15.73 15.99 13.10
C GLY A 5 14.33 16.06 12.48
N GLU A 6 14.00 15.16 11.53
CA GLU A 6 12.69 15.16 10.87
C GLU A 6 11.63 14.36 11.63
N ILE A 7 12.05 13.36 12.41
CA ILE A 7 11.18 12.48 13.20
C ILE A 7 11.78 12.26 14.58
N GLU A 8 10.91 12.11 15.58
CA GLU A 8 11.28 11.76 16.95
C GLU A 8 10.85 10.33 17.25
N LYS A 9 11.75 9.55 17.87
CA LYS A 9 11.42 8.21 18.37
C LYS A 9 10.90 8.34 19.80
N VAL A 10 9.64 7.96 20.00
CA VAL A 10 8.99 7.92 21.32
C VAL A 10 8.76 6.47 21.71
N GLU A 11 9.35 6.05 22.82
CA GLU A 11 9.11 4.75 23.41
C GLU A 11 8.05 4.86 24.51
N SER A 12 7.03 4.00 24.44
CA SER A 12 5.94 3.96 25.40
C SER A 12 5.56 2.53 25.72
N LYS A 13 4.83 2.31 26.80
CA LYS A 13 4.22 1.00 27.09
C LYS A 13 2.74 1.08 26.73
N TYR A 14 2.26 0.07 26.01
CA TYR A 14 0.84 -0.18 25.83
C TYR A 14 0.52 -1.54 26.45
N TYR A 15 -0.21 -1.55 27.55
CA TYR A 15 -0.29 -2.68 28.47
C TYR A 15 1.13 -3.13 28.88
N GLU A 16 1.49 -4.38 28.63
CA GLU A 16 2.81 -4.94 28.97
C GLU A 16 3.81 -4.90 27.79
N TYR A 17 3.38 -4.40 26.63
CA TYR A 17 4.19 -4.43 25.41
C TYR A 17 4.88 -3.08 25.15
N PRO A 18 6.20 -3.07 24.92
CA PRO A 18 6.90 -1.87 24.48
C PRO A 18 6.43 -1.49 23.07
N GLN A 19 6.07 -0.22 22.89
CA GLN A 19 5.73 0.36 21.61
C GLN A 19 6.74 1.45 21.26
N THR A 20 7.29 1.36 20.05
CA THR A 20 8.07 2.44 19.43
C THR A 20 7.17 3.19 18.47
N LYS A 21 7.00 4.50 18.71
CA LYS A 21 6.30 5.43 17.82
C LYS A 21 7.31 6.37 17.19
N TYR A 22 7.15 6.66 15.91
CA TYR A 22 7.93 7.69 15.21
C TYR A 22 7.01 8.85 14.89
N LEU A 23 7.21 9.98 15.57
CA LEU A 23 6.38 11.17 15.39
C LEU A 23 7.07 12.15 14.43
N PRO A 24 6.37 12.64 13.39
CA PRO A 24 6.94 13.64 12.50
C PRO A 24 7.08 15.00 13.22
N LEU A 25 8.23 15.64 13.07
CA LEU A 25 8.51 16.96 13.65
C LEU A 25 8.18 18.13 12.69
N ARG A 26 7.74 17.80 11.46
CA ARG A 26 7.27 18.75 10.45
C ARG A 26 5.99 18.26 9.81
N LYS A 27 5.16 19.19 9.35
CA LYS A 27 4.01 18.84 8.50
C LYS A 27 4.51 18.38 7.14
N ALA A 28 3.84 17.36 6.57
CA ALA A 28 4.10 16.93 5.21
C ALA A 28 3.71 18.06 4.24
N ASN A 29 4.53 18.27 3.20
CA ASN A 29 4.16 19.15 2.10
C ASN A 29 3.25 18.39 1.13
N LEU A 30 1.95 18.61 1.21
CA LEU A 30 0.98 17.92 0.37
C LEU A 30 0.88 18.49 -1.05
N SER A 31 1.53 19.63 -1.36
CA SER A 31 1.49 20.21 -2.71
C SER A 31 2.16 19.34 -3.77
N GLU A 32 2.99 18.39 -3.35
CA GLU A 32 3.66 17.41 -4.22
C GLU A 32 2.71 16.29 -4.69
N LEU A 33 1.52 16.19 -4.10
CA LEU A 33 0.52 15.16 -4.41
C LEU A 33 -0.76 15.80 -4.94
N LYS A 34 -1.36 15.17 -5.95
CA LYS A 34 -2.68 15.52 -6.46
C LYS A 34 -3.76 15.09 -5.49
N ALA A 35 -4.93 15.72 -5.59
CA ALA A 35 -6.08 15.40 -4.73
C ALA A 35 -6.51 13.92 -4.82
N ASN A 36 -6.43 13.31 -6.01
CA ASN A 36 -6.76 11.88 -6.19
C ASN A 36 -5.71 10.95 -5.56
N GLU A 37 -4.44 11.36 -5.54
CA GLU A 37 -3.36 10.60 -4.90
C GLU A 37 -3.49 10.65 -3.37
N ILE A 38 -3.82 11.83 -2.82
CA ILE A 38 -4.10 11.98 -1.38
C ILE A 38 -5.31 11.10 -0.98
N LYS A 39 -6.39 11.17 -1.76
CA LYS A 39 -7.59 10.33 -1.53
C LYS A 39 -7.24 8.84 -1.54
N LEU A 40 -6.42 8.39 -2.49
CA LEU A 40 -5.98 7.00 -2.56
C LEU A 40 -5.20 6.59 -1.29
N VAL A 41 -4.30 7.44 -0.81
CA VAL A 41 -3.55 7.20 0.43
C VAL A 41 -4.51 7.09 1.63
N ASP A 42 -5.45 8.03 1.77
CA ASP A 42 -6.45 8.01 2.85
C ASP A 42 -7.32 6.75 2.80
N ASP A 43 -7.79 6.36 1.61
CA ASP A 43 -8.59 5.15 1.40
C ASP A 43 -7.79 3.87 1.79
N VAL A 44 -6.48 3.84 1.54
CA VAL A 44 -5.59 2.75 1.98
C VAL A 44 -5.39 2.75 3.49
N LEU A 45 -5.19 3.92 4.10
CA LEU A 45 -5.00 4.04 5.55
C LEU A 45 -6.25 3.55 6.30
N ILE A 46 -7.44 3.97 5.86
CA ILE A 46 -8.72 3.55 6.45
C ILE A 46 -8.91 2.04 6.32
N ARG A 47 -8.61 1.46 5.14
CA ARG A 47 -8.77 0.01 4.92
C ARG A 47 -7.89 -0.83 5.84
N LEU A 48 -6.70 -0.34 6.18
CA LEU A 48 -5.70 -1.09 6.94
C LEU A 48 -5.63 -0.68 8.43
N SER A 49 -6.36 0.35 8.87
CA SER A 49 -6.22 0.93 10.21
C SER A 49 -6.56 -0.02 11.36
N ASP A 50 -7.42 -1.02 11.11
CA ASP A 50 -7.82 -2.01 12.10
C ASP A 50 -6.82 -3.18 12.23
N MET A 51 -5.81 -3.24 11.37
CA MET A 51 -4.81 -4.30 11.37
C MET A 51 -3.58 -3.92 12.21
N THR A 52 -3.08 -4.89 12.98
CA THR A 52 -1.76 -4.81 13.63
C THR A 52 -0.64 -4.87 12.59
N ALA A 53 0.57 -4.42 12.96
CA ALA A 53 1.74 -4.50 12.08
C ALA A 53 2.02 -5.93 11.58
N ALA A 54 1.82 -6.94 12.43
CA ALA A 54 1.95 -8.35 12.05
C ALA A 54 0.89 -8.76 11.01
N GLN A 55 -0.36 -8.36 11.20
CA GLN A 55 -1.44 -8.63 10.25
C GLN A 55 -1.23 -7.91 8.92
N ILE A 56 -0.77 -6.65 8.92
CA ILE A 56 -0.43 -5.92 7.69
C ILE A 56 0.68 -6.65 6.94
N SER A 57 1.74 -7.07 7.65
CA SER A 57 2.85 -7.80 7.04
C SER A 57 2.39 -9.12 6.43
N GLU A 58 1.61 -9.91 7.16
CA GLU A 58 1.04 -11.17 6.67
C GLU A 58 0.14 -10.91 5.45
N TYR A 59 -0.73 -9.89 5.53
CA TYR A 59 -1.61 -9.52 4.43
C TYR A 59 -0.82 -9.17 3.17
N SER A 60 0.20 -8.30 3.26
CA SER A 60 0.99 -7.89 2.09
C SER A 60 1.81 -9.01 1.48
N HIS A 61 2.32 -9.94 2.30
CA HIS A 61 3.18 -11.02 1.83
C HIS A 61 2.42 -12.19 1.17
N ASN A 62 1.10 -12.17 1.23
CA ASN A 62 0.23 -13.15 0.57
C ASN A 62 -0.20 -12.73 -0.86
N ASP A 63 0.26 -11.58 -1.37
CA ASP A 63 0.00 -11.19 -2.75
C ASP A 63 0.81 -12.04 -3.74
N VAL A 64 0.21 -12.46 -4.85
CA VAL A 64 0.81 -13.42 -5.79
C VAL A 64 2.14 -12.91 -6.41
N PRO A 65 2.24 -11.65 -6.86
CA PRO A 65 3.51 -11.08 -7.31
C PRO A 65 4.63 -11.16 -6.27
N TRP A 66 4.30 -10.98 -4.99
CA TRP A 66 5.25 -11.07 -3.88
C TRP A 66 5.68 -12.53 -3.63
N LEU A 67 4.72 -13.46 -3.58
CA LEU A 67 4.98 -14.87 -3.31
C LEU A 67 5.81 -15.57 -4.38
N THR A 68 5.68 -15.13 -5.64
CA THR A 68 6.28 -15.81 -6.81
C THR A 68 7.60 -15.20 -7.25
N THR A 69 7.94 -14.02 -6.76
CA THR A 69 9.19 -13.34 -7.10
C THR A 69 10.26 -13.70 -6.08
N GLU A 70 11.43 -14.14 -6.55
CA GLU A 70 12.58 -14.39 -5.67
C GLU A 70 13.01 -13.11 -4.94
N ASP A 71 13.52 -13.26 -3.71
CA ASP A 71 13.96 -12.12 -2.90
C ASP A 71 15.02 -11.28 -3.63
N GLY A 72 14.82 -9.96 -3.60
CA GLY A 72 15.67 -8.99 -4.31
C GLY A 72 15.59 -9.02 -5.84
N LYS A 73 14.70 -9.81 -6.45
CA LYS A 73 14.48 -9.80 -7.90
C LYS A 73 13.37 -8.81 -8.30
N VAL A 74 13.36 -8.49 -9.59
CA VAL A 74 12.32 -7.65 -10.19
C VAL A 74 11.03 -8.46 -10.26
N ILE A 75 9.93 -7.88 -9.79
CA ILE A 75 8.59 -8.46 -9.93
C ILE A 75 8.13 -8.29 -11.37
N GLU A 76 7.85 -9.41 -12.04
CA GLU A 76 7.32 -9.41 -13.41
C GLU A 76 5.96 -8.72 -13.47
N TYR A 77 5.80 -7.74 -14.36
CA TYR A 77 4.56 -6.95 -14.45
C TYR A 77 3.33 -7.83 -14.70
N GLU A 78 3.48 -8.89 -15.49
CA GLU A 78 2.38 -9.81 -15.84
C GLU A 78 1.84 -10.61 -14.64
N SER A 79 2.60 -10.69 -13.54
CA SER A 79 2.14 -11.35 -12.32
C SER A 79 0.89 -10.70 -11.71
N VAL A 80 0.61 -9.42 -12.03
CA VAL A 80 -0.57 -8.70 -11.53
C VAL A 80 -1.89 -9.33 -11.99
N PHE A 81 -1.90 -10.03 -13.14
CA PHE A 81 -3.09 -10.68 -13.68
C PHE A 81 -3.50 -11.93 -12.88
N TYR A 82 -2.60 -12.44 -12.04
CA TYR A 82 -2.82 -13.62 -11.20
C TYR A 82 -3.13 -13.27 -9.74
N ARG A 83 -3.24 -11.98 -9.40
CA ARG A 83 -3.64 -11.54 -8.05
C ARG A 83 -5.00 -12.09 -7.65
N THR A 84 -5.11 -12.54 -6.41
CA THR A 84 -6.38 -13.00 -5.84
C THR A 84 -7.32 -11.83 -5.58
N PRO A 85 -8.64 -12.05 -5.42
CA PRO A 85 -9.62 -10.97 -5.22
C PRO A 85 -9.29 -10.03 -4.05
N SER A 86 -8.66 -10.52 -2.99
CA SER A 86 -8.24 -9.71 -1.85
C SER A 86 -7.22 -8.62 -2.23
N TYR A 87 -6.45 -8.81 -3.30
CA TYR A 87 -5.38 -7.92 -3.75
C TYR A 87 -5.66 -7.28 -5.12
N SER A 88 -6.84 -7.52 -5.69
CA SER A 88 -7.19 -7.11 -7.04
C SER A 88 -8.37 -6.14 -7.00
N VAL A 89 -8.15 -4.91 -7.48
CA VAL A 89 -9.24 -4.00 -7.84
C VAL A 89 -9.53 -4.25 -9.32
N ARG A 90 -10.57 -5.03 -9.61
CA ARG A 90 -11.01 -5.27 -10.99
C ARG A 90 -12.06 -4.24 -11.38
N GLU A 91 -11.67 -3.25 -12.16
CA GLU A 91 -12.62 -2.46 -12.94
C GLU A 91 -12.85 -3.19 -14.26
N TYR A 92 -13.95 -3.95 -14.34
CA TYR A 92 -14.43 -4.41 -15.63
C TYR A 92 -14.99 -3.20 -16.36
N VAL A 93 -14.24 -2.64 -17.31
CA VAL A 93 -14.82 -1.74 -18.29
C VAL A 93 -15.85 -2.58 -19.06
N GLU A 94 -17.13 -2.35 -18.82
CA GLU A 94 -18.19 -3.03 -19.56
C GLU A 94 -17.92 -2.86 -21.07
N ASP A 95 -17.96 -4.00 -21.77
CA ASP A 95 -17.70 -4.24 -23.18
C ASP A 95 -17.51 -2.99 -24.05
N ILE A 96 -16.28 -2.79 -24.56
CA ILE A 96 -16.08 -1.99 -25.78
C ILE A 96 -16.89 -2.71 -26.88
N PRO A 97 -17.98 -2.12 -27.42
CA PRO A 97 -18.76 -2.80 -28.44
C PRO A 97 -17.87 -3.10 -29.65
N ARG A 98 -17.81 -4.38 -30.07
CA ARG A 98 -17.08 -4.84 -31.25
C ARG A 98 -17.73 -4.33 -32.53
N ASN A 99 -17.63 -3.04 -32.81
CA ASN A 99 -17.95 -2.47 -34.11
C ASN A 99 -16.66 -2.02 -34.80
N PHE A 100 -15.83 -2.99 -35.18
CA PHE A 100 -14.83 -2.79 -36.22
C PHE A 100 -15.02 -3.88 -37.29
N SER A 101 -15.72 -3.51 -38.35
CA SER A 101 -15.63 -4.20 -39.64
C SER A 101 -15.03 -3.18 -40.61
N PRO A 102 -13.73 -3.24 -40.93
CA PRO A 102 -13.20 -2.50 -42.06
C PRO A 102 -13.62 -3.21 -43.35
N SER A 103 -14.27 -2.43 -44.21
CA SER A 103 -14.67 -2.73 -45.59
C SER A 103 -13.50 -3.03 -46.51
#